data_AF-A0A6P0IED7-F1
#
_entry.id   AF-A0A6P0IED7-F1
#
_cell.length_a   1.000
_cell.length_b   1.000
_cell.length_c   1.000
_cell.angle_alpha   90.00
_cell.angle_beta   90.00
_cell.angle_gamma   90.00
#
_symmetry.space_group_name_H-M   'P 1'
#
loop_
_entity.id
_entity.type
_entity.pdbx_description
1 polymer ?
#
loop_
_entity_poly.entity_id
_entity_poly.type
_entity_poly.pdbx_seq_one_letter_code
_entity_poly.pdbx_strand_id
1 'polypeptide(L)'
;FATTSDLAANAYQDFPANYELLAQLVTPLKPEENLTNQNLVWVDEYLHGYKDVDVIKREVGETLFSYLGKTPMLPAFIQGLIILLVAIWALNRRFGQPLSLSEPVVDNSEAYIRALAGVLQKAGSSEFVLEVVGKDEQLQLQKALGLGQTLLEEQALIDAWVEQTGRPATELKQLLEIQSSKRRIRESDLLKWLGKWQKIRID
;
A
#
# COMPACT_ATOMS: atom_id res chain seq x y z
N PHE A 1 -62.95 -15.83 48.27
CA PHE A 1 -61.87 -16.38 49.12
C PHE A 1 -60.56 -16.18 48.37
N ALA A 2 -59.48 -15.77 49.05
CA ALA A 2 -58.18 -15.60 48.42
C ALA A 2 -57.51 -16.97 48.18
N THR A 3 -56.90 -17.15 47.00
CA THR A 3 -56.20 -18.38 46.60
C THR A 3 -54.76 -18.40 47.08
N THR A 4 -54.15 -17.23 47.27
CA THR A 4 -52.79 -17.07 47.82
C THR A 4 -52.78 -16.04 48.94
N SER A 5 -51.71 -16.01 49.73
CA SER A 5 -51.53 -15.03 50.82
C SER A 5 -51.36 -13.60 50.30
N ASP A 6 -50.95 -13.42 49.04
CA ASP A 6 -50.58 -12.13 48.47
C ASP A 6 -51.72 -11.61 47.57
N LEU A 7 -52.50 -10.66 48.11
CA LEU A 7 -53.76 -10.24 47.50
C LEU A 7 -53.61 -9.23 46.36
N ALA A 8 -52.62 -8.33 46.44
CA ALA A 8 -52.40 -7.21 45.52
C ALA A 8 -51.15 -7.37 44.63
N ALA A 9 -50.50 -8.53 44.71
CA ALA A 9 -49.18 -8.74 44.12
C ALA A 9 -49.25 -9.03 42.62
N ASN A 10 -48.62 -8.15 41.81
CA ASN A 10 -48.64 -8.23 40.35
C ASN A 10 -48.04 -9.54 39.79
N ALA A 11 -47.20 -10.24 40.56
CA ALA A 11 -46.64 -11.54 40.18
C ALA A 11 -47.67 -12.68 40.10
N TYR A 12 -48.87 -12.49 40.68
CA TYR A 12 -49.92 -13.51 40.77
C TYR A 12 -51.16 -13.15 39.94
N GLN A 13 -50.99 -12.41 38.84
CA GLN A 13 -52.06 -12.03 37.90
C GLN A 13 -52.95 -13.18 37.43
N ASP A 14 -52.40 -14.41 37.38
CA ASP A 14 -53.13 -15.61 36.94
C ASP A 14 -54.19 -16.11 37.95
N PHE A 15 -54.30 -15.47 39.12
CA PHE A 15 -55.29 -15.79 40.16
C PHE A 15 -56.37 -14.69 40.27
N PRO A 16 -57.38 -14.68 39.37
CA PRO A 16 -58.36 -13.60 39.29
C PRO A 16 -59.20 -13.43 40.57
N ALA A 17 -59.42 -14.50 41.33
CA ALA A 17 -60.17 -14.47 42.59
C ALA A 17 -59.55 -13.55 43.66
N ASN A 18 -58.23 -13.34 43.65
CA ASN A 18 -57.55 -12.44 44.58
C ASN A 18 -57.85 -10.97 44.25
N TYR A 19 -57.79 -10.61 42.97
CA TYR A 19 -58.10 -9.25 42.50
C TYR A 19 -59.59 -8.93 42.62
N GLU A 20 -60.46 -9.90 42.38
CA GLU A 20 -61.91 -9.75 42.61
C GLU A 20 -62.22 -9.49 44.09
N LEU A 21 -61.55 -10.22 45.00
CA LEU A 21 -61.70 -9.98 46.43
C LEU A 21 -61.15 -8.60 46.83
N LEU A 22 -60.00 -8.20 46.29
CA LEU A 22 -59.44 -6.86 46.54
C LEU A 22 -60.38 -5.76 46.04
N ALA A 23 -60.98 -5.92 44.86
CA ALA A 23 -61.97 -4.99 44.32
C ALA A 23 -63.22 -4.90 45.22
N GLN A 24 -63.69 -6.02 45.77
CA GLN A 24 -64.79 -6.04 46.74
C GLN A 24 -64.44 -5.31 48.05
N LEU A 25 -63.18 -5.40 48.51
CA LEU A 25 -62.74 -4.74 49.75
C LEU A 25 -62.63 -3.22 49.59
N VAL A 26 -62.19 -2.76 48.42
CA VAL A 26 -62.04 -1.31 48.11
C VAL A 26 -63.38 -0.67 47.72
N THR A 27 -64.34 -1.45 47.21
CA THR A 27 -65.66 -0.94 46.83
C THR A 27 -66.56 -0.77 48.06
N PRO A 28 -67.13 0.43 48.31
CA PRO A 28 -67.98 0.67 49.47
C PRO A 28 -69.28 -0.14 49.38
N LEU A 29 -69.63 -0.83 50.47
CA LEU A 29 -70.76 -1.79 50.50
C LEU A 29 -72.15 -1.14 50.55
N LYS A 30 -72.30 0.18 50.68
CA LYS A 30 -73.60 0.90 50.60
C LYS A 30 -73.45 2.30 49.99
N PRO A 31 -74.34 2.76 49.10
CA PRO A 31 -74.22 4.07 48.48
C PRO A 31 -74.70 5.26 49.33
N GLU A 32 -75.39 5.03 50.46
CA GLU A 32 -76.27 6.06 51.04
C GLU A 32 -75.91 6.60 52.43
N GLU A 33 -74.80 6.21 53.05
CA GLU A 33 -74.42 6.80 54.35
C GLU A 33 -72.96 7.25 54.38
N ASN A 34 -72.79 8.58 54.41
CA ASN A 34 -71.57 9.32 54.75
C ASN A 34 -70.32 9.06 53.90
N LEU A 35 -70.05 10.01 53.01
CA LEU A 35 -68.86 10.21 52.17
C LEU A 35 -67.53 10.45 52.95
N THR A 36 -67.34 9.84 54.12
CA THR A 36 -66.14 10.07 54.95
C THR A 36 -65.37 8.82 55.34
N ASN A 37 -65.86 7.61 55.06
CA ASN A 37 -65.12 6.36 55.30
C ASN A 37 -64.98 5.56 54.00
N GLN A 38 -64.13 6.03 53.09
CA GLN A 38 -63.62 5.17 52.02
C GLN A 38 -62.79 4.06 52.68
N ASN A 39 -63.03 2.80 52.29
CA ASN A 39 -62.23 1.67 52.75
C ASN A 39 -60.79 1.83 52.23
N LEU A 40 -59.93 2.49 53.00
CA LEU A 40 -58.51 2.63 52.69
C LEU A 40 -57.83 1.27 52.90
N VAL A 41 -57.44 0.65 51.79
CA VAL A 41 -56.57 -0.53 51.80
C VAL A 41 -55.15 -0.06 51.51
N TRP A 42 -54.25 -0.27 52.47
CA TRP A 42 -52.82 0.00 52.29
C TRP A 42 -52.16 -1.24 51.70
N VAL A 43 -51.39 -1.04 50.62
CA VAL A 43 -50.62 -2.09 49.96
C VAL A 43 -49.14 -1.76 50.10
N ASP A 44 -48.36 -2.70 50.60
CA ASP A 44 -46.91 -2.59 50.67
C ASP A 44 -46.29 -2.96 49.33
N GLU A 45 -45.79 -1.96 48.59
CA GLU A 45 -45.13 -2.15 47.29
C GLU A 45 -43.62 -2.44 47.41
N TYR A 46 -43.06 -2.49 48.62
CA TYR A 46 -41.61 -2.70 48.80
C TYR A 46 -41.14 -4.05 48.25
N LEU A 47 -42.03 -5.05 48.23
CA LEU A 47 -41.76 -6.36 47.62
C LEU A 47 -41.98 -6.38 46.10
N HIS A 48 -42.48 -5.30 45.49
CA HIS A 48 -42.86 -5.20 44.08
C HIS A 48 -41.83 -4.47 43.20
N GLY A 49 -40.60 -4.30 43.69
CA GLY A 49 -39.47 -3.83 42.89
C GLY A 49 -39.27 -2.32 42.90
N TYR A 50 -40.10 -1.56 43.62
CA TYR A 50 -39.81 -0.16 43.91
C TYR A 50 -38.69 -0.09 44.96
N LYS A 51 -37.49 0.35 44.53
CA LYS A 51 -36.36 0.64 45.42
C LYS A 51 -36.13 2.14 45.45
N ASP A 52 -35.94 2.68 46.65
CA ASP A 52 -35.59 4.08 46.83
C ASP A 52 -34.27 4.42 46.11
N VAL A 53 -34.17 5.64 45.57
CA VAL A 53 -33.01 6.08 44.78
C VAL A 53 -31.71 5.96 45.58
N ASP A 54 -31.79 6.13 46.90
CA ASP A 54 -30.66 6.02 47.82
C ASP A 54 -30.26 4.56 48.10
N VAL A 55 -31.21 3.61 48.01
CA VAL A 55 -30.94 2.17 48.06
C VAL A 55 -30.32 1.70 46.75
N ILE A 56 -30.81 2.20 45.61
CA ILE A 56 -30.23 1.95 44.29
C ILE A 56 -28.78 2.46 44.24
N LYS A 57 -28.47 3.65 44.76
CA LYS A 57 -27.09 4.17 44.82
C LYS A 57 -26.16 3.38 45.75
N ARG A 58 -26.69 2.70 46.78
CA ARG A 58 -25.91 1.82 47.65
C ARG A 58 -25.67 0.43 47.05
N GLU A 59 -26.67 -0.13 46.36
CA GLU A 59 -26.59 -1.46 45.72
C GLU A 59 -25.93 -1.44 44.33
N VAL A 60 -26.03 -0.33 43.58
CA VAL A 60 -25.14 -0.04 42.45
C VAL A 60 -23.79 0.33 43.06
N GLY A 61 -23.18 -0.69 43.64
CA GLY A 61 -21.95 -0.63 44.38
C GLY A 61 -20.87 0.08 43.59
N GLU A 62 -19.98 0.69 44.36
CA GLU A 62 -18.75 1.33 43.91
C GLU A 62 -18.28 0.79 42.56
N THR A 63 -18.49 1.61 41.52
CA THR A 63 -18.02 1.31 40.18
C THR A 63 -16.54 0.94 40.26
N LEU A 64 -16.03 0.06 39.39
CA LEU A 64 -14.60 -0.33 39.38
C LEU A 64 -13.65 0.88 39.47
N PHE A 65 -14.04 2.03 38.90
CA PHE A 65 -13.35 3.31 39.01
C PHE A 65 -13.33 3.91 40.44
N SER A 66 -14.42 3.80 41.20
CA SER A 66 -14.50 4.22 42.60
C SER A 66 -13.63 3.36 43.51
N TYR A 67 -13.61 2.04 43.29
CA TYR A 67 -12.72 1.12 44.00
C TYR A 67 -11.25 1.38 43.67
N LEU A 68 -10.93 1.61 42.40
CA LEU A 68 -9.58 1.92 41.94
C LEU A 68 -9.09 3.28 42.46
N GLY A 69 -9.97 4.27 42.57
CA GLY A 69 -9.68 5.59 43.14
C GLY A 69 -9.43 5.60 44.64
N LYS A 70 -10.01 4.67 45.40
CA LYS A 70 -9.77 4.52 46.85
C LYS A 70 -8.46 3.79 47.18
N THR A 71 -7.86 3.11 46.21
CA THR A 71 -6.66 2.30 46.42
C THR A 71 -5.40 3.14 46.14
N PRO A 72 -4.44 3.25 47.08
CA PRO A 72 -3.20 4.02 46.90
C PRO A 72 -2.23 3.44 45.85
N MET A 73 -2.66 2.43 45.10
CA MET A 73 -1.96 1.86 43.94
C MET A 73 -2.05 2.74 42.69
N LEU A 74 -3.02 3.66 42.63
CA LEU A 74 -3.21 4.56 41.50
C LEU A 74 -1.97 5.43 41.19
N PRO A 75 -1.30 6.09 42.16
CA PRO A 75 -0.04 6.79 41.89
C PRO A 75 1.08 5.86 41.42
N ALA A 76 1.18 4.64 41.96
CA ALA A 76 2.18 3.65 41.53
C ALA A 76 1.93 3.19 40.07
N PHE A 77 0.66 3.03 39.68
CA PHE A 77 0.28 2.70 38.30
C PHE A 77 0.63 3.82 37.33
N ILE A 78 0.31 5.07 37.68
CA ILE A 78 0.68 6.25 36.87
C ILE A 78 2.20 6.33 36.73
N GLN A 79 2.95 6.13 37.81
CA GLN A 79 4.41 6.13 37.77
C GLN A 79 4.96 5.02 36.86
N GLY A 80 4.39 3.82 36.92
CA GLY A 80 4.74 2.72 36.02
C GLY A 80 4.47 3.05 34.55
N LEU A 81 3.34 3.69 34.26
CA LEU A 81 2.99 4.13 32.90
C LEU A 81 3.98 5.17 32.37
N ILE A 82 4.39 6.13 33.20
CA ILE A 82 5.38 7.15 32.82
C ILE A 82 6.74 6.49 32.51
N ILE A 83 7.19 5.58 33.37
CA ILE A 83 8.46 4.85 33.15
C ILE A 83 8.38 4.03 31.85
N LEU A 84 7.26 3.36 31.59
CA LEU A 84 7.04 2.60 30.37
C LEU A 84 7.10 3.51 29.12
N LEU A 85 6.46 4.68 29.16
CA LEU A 85 6.50 5.64 28.05
C LEU A 85 7.91 6.17 27.79
N VAL A 86 8.65 6.49 28.85
CA VAL A 86 10.05 6.92 28.75
C VAL A 86 10.92 5.78 28.21
N ALA A 87 10.69 4.54 28.64
CA ALA A 87 11.41 3.37 28.15
C ALA A 87 11.11 3.10 26.66
N ILE A 88 9.83 3.13 26.25
CA ILE A 88 9.45 3.03 24.84
C ILE A 88 10.10 4.16 24.04
N TRP A 89 10.06 5.40 24.52
CA TRP A 89 10.70 6.52 23.83
C TRP A 89 12.21 6.35 23.73
N ALA A 90 12.88 5.87 24.78
CA ALA A 90 14.32 5.63 24.81
C ALA A 90 14.73 4.45 23.91
N LEU A 91 13.98 3.34 23.92
CA LEU A 91 14.24 2.16 23.07
C LEU A 91 13.88 2.42 21.60
N ASN A 92 12.86 3.24 21.35
CA ASN A 92 12.36 3.54 20.02
C ASN A 92 13.00 4.81 19.43
N ARG A 93 13.88 5.49 20.19
CA ARG A 93 14.79 6.51 19.67
C ARG A 93 15.87 5.80 18.86
N ARG A 94 15.53 5.47 17.60
CA ARG A 94 16.46 4.99 16.58
C ARG A 94 17.69 5.90 16.56
N PHE A 95 18.81 5.42 17.08
CA PHE A 95 20.10 6.10 16.94
C PHE A 95 20.55 5.95 15.49
N GLY A 96 20.37 7.01 14.71
CA GLY A 96 20.97 7.13 13.39
C GLY A 96 20.15 7.97 12.44
N GLN A 97 20.85 8.79 11.65
CA GLN A 97 20.27 9.37 10.45
C GLN A 97 19.83 8.22 9.54
N PRO A 98 18.69 8.35 8.83
CA PRO A 98 18.30 7.35 7.84
C PRO A 98 19.46 7.19 6.85
N LEU A 99 20.05 5.99 6.78
CA LEU A 99 20.96 5.66 5.70
C LEU A 99 20.15 5.78 4.41
N SER A 100 20.47 6.78 3.60
CA SER A 100 20.02 6.81 2.21
C SER A 100 20.71 5.63 1.53
N LEU A 101 19.98 4.54 1.33
CA LEU A 101 20.42 3.47 0.45
C LEU A 101 20.57 4.14 -0.92
N SER A 102 21.81 4.30 -1.42
CA SER A 102 22.00 4.60 -2.84
C SER A 102 21.27 3.51 -3.60
N GLU A 103 20.28 3.91 -4.40
CA GLU A 103 19.64 2.99 -5.32
C GLU A 103 20.75 2.28 -6.11
N PRO A 104 20.70 0.94 -6.24
CA PRO A 104 21.62 0.26 -7.12
C PRO A 104 21.48 0.92 -8.50
N VAL A 105 22.57 1.43 -9.04
CA VAL A 105 22.64 1.86 -10.43
C VAL A 105 22.41 0.61 -11.25
N VAL A 106 21.14 0.31 -11.55
CA VAL A 106 20.79 -0.70 -12.54
C VAL A 106 21.49 -0.25 -13.80
N ASP A 107 22.33 -1.11 -14.38
CA ASP A 107 22.97 -0.86 -15.66
C ASP A 107 21.91 -0.90 -16.77
N ASN A 108 21.09 0.16 -16.79
CA ASN A 108 19.97 0.35 -17.70
C ASN A 108 20.44 0.63 -19.12
N SER A 109 21.75 0.76 -19.34
CA SER A 109 22.35 0.92 -20.65
C SER A 109 21.97 -0.26 -21.55
N GLU A 110 22.07 -1.49 -21.04
CA GLU A 110 21.74 -2.67 -21.82
C GLU A 110 20.24 -2.76 -22.14
N ALA A 111 19.37 -2.52 -21.14
CA ALA A 111 17.92 -2.53 -21.34
C ALA A 111 17.49 -1.45 -22.35
N TYR A 112 18.08 -0.26 -22.25
CA TYR A 112 17.85 0.83 -23.19
C TYR A 112 18.36 0.51 -24.59
N ILE A 113 19.58 -0.02 -24.74
CA ILE A 113 20.16 -0.43 -26.03
C ILE A 113 19.28 -1.50 -26.68
N ARG A 114 18.85 -2.52 -25.92
CA ARG A 114 17.96 -3.58 -26.41
C ARG A 114 16.61 -3.03 -26.84
N ALA A 115 16.03 -2.10 -26.08
CA ALA A 115 14.77 -1.46 -26.43
C ALA A 115 14.89 -0.64 -27.72
N LEU A 116 15.93 0.19 -27.85
CA LEU A 116 16.19 0.99 -29.05
C LEU A 116 16.47 0.12 -30.28
N ALA A 117 17.29 -0.92 -30.13
CA ALA A 117 17.56 -1.90 -31.19
C ALA A 117 16.27 -2.59 -31.64
N GLY A 118 15.40 -2.98 -30.69
CA GLY A 118 14.09 -3.56 -30.99
C GLY A 118 13.18 -2.61 -31.77
N VAL A 119 13.16 -1.31 -31.42
CA VAL A 119 12.39 -0.29 -32.16
C VAL A 119 12.92 -0.15 -33.59
N LEU A 120 14.24 -0.06 -33.77
CA LEU A 120 14.87 0.08 -35.09
C LEU A 120 14.65 -1.18 -35.96
N GLN A 121 14.75 -2.37 -35.38
CA GLN A 121 14.50 -3.63 -36.08
C GLN A 121 13.03 -3.75 -36.51
N LYS A 122 12.09 -3.41 -35.62
CA LYS A 122 10.65 -3.48 -35.91
C LYS A 122 10.18 -2.44 -36.92
N ALA A 123 10.76 -1.24 -36.88
CA ALA A 123 10.58 -0.23 -37.92
C ALA A 123 11.24 -0.64 -39.25
N GLY A 124 12.20 -1.57 -39.16
CA GLY A 124 13.02 -2.07 -40.26
C GLY A 124 13.84 -0.96 -40.92
N SER A 125 14.34 -0.05 -40.10
CA SER A 125 15.15 1.12 -40.46
C SER A 125 16.61 0.73 -40.75
N SER A 126 16.81 -0.14 -41.74
CA SER A 126 18.17 -0.58 -42.12
C SER A 126 19.00 0.55 -42.72
N GLU A 127 18.37 1.56 -43.33
CA GLU A 127 19.04 2.77 -43.80
C GLU A 127 19.72 3.56 -42.67
N PHE A 128 19.09 3.63 -41.49
CA PHE A 128 19.65 4.31 -40.33
C PHE A 128 20.86 3.56 -39.78
N VAL A 129 20.77 2.23 -39.72
CA VAL A 129 21.89 1.38 -39.27
C VAL A 129 23.08 1.50 -40.23
N LEU A 130 22.84 1.46 -41.54
CA LEU A 130 23.89 1.66 -42.55
C LEU A 130 24.58 3.01 -42.39
N GLU A 131 23.83 4.08 -42.14
CA GLU A 131 24.41 5.41 -41.97
C GLU A 131 25.23 5.51 -40.68
N VAL A 132 24.67 5.13 -39.54
CA VAL A 132 25.32 5.31 -38.24
C VAL A 132 26.48 4.36 -38.07
N VAL A 133 26.27 3.06 -38.31
CA VAL A 133 27.32 2.05 -38.14
C VAL A 133 28.37 2.18 -39.25
N GLY A 134 27.98 2.52 -40.48
CA GLY A 134 28.94 2.72 -41.57
C GLY A 134 29.89 3.88 -41.32
N LYS A 135 29.39 5.02 -40.82
CA LYS A 135 30.24 6.16 -40.42
C LYS A 135 31.20 5.79 -39.29
N ASP A 136 30.74 5.01 -38.31
CA ASP A 136 31.59 4.57 -37.20
C ASP A 136 32.67 3.59 -37.67
N GLU A 137 32.32 2.59 -38.48
CA GLU A 137 33.30 1.65 -39.06
C GLU A 137 34.32 2.38 -39.96
N GLN A 138 33.90 3.40 -40.71
CA GLN A 138 34.80 4.25 -41.48
C GLN A 138 35.80 5.01 -40.59
N LEU A 139 35.32 5.59 -39.49
CA LEU A 139 36.17 6.28 -38.52
C LEU A 139 37.12 5.31 -37.80
N GLN A 140 36.66 4.09 -37.50
CA GLN A 140 37.51 3.05 -36.91
C GLN A 140 38.60 2.62 -37.87
N LEU A 141 38.28 2.40 -39.15
CA LEU A 141 39.27 2.11 -40.19
C LEU A 141 40.27 3.26 -40.33
N GLN A 142 39.81 4.51 -40.38
CA GLN A 142 40.69 5.69 -40.43
C GLN A 142 41.64 5.77 -39.23
N LYS A 143 41.15 5.46 -38.03
CA LYS A 143 41.99 5.37 -36.82
C LYS A 143 43.03 4.26 -36.93
N ALA A 144 42.64 3.09 -37.44
CA ALA A 144 43.56 1.97 -37.67
C ALA A 144 44.65 2.30 -38.70
N LEU A 145 44.28 3.08 -39.73
CA LEU A 145 45.20 3.57 -40.76
C LEU A 145 46.03 4.80 -40.30
N GLY A 146 45.73 5.38 -39.13
CA GLY A 146 46.44 6.55 -38.59
C GLY A 146 46.06 7.90 -39.24
N LEU A 147 44.94 7.95 -39.96
CA LEU A 147 44.49 9.12 -40.74
C LEU A 147 43.74 10.18 -39.90
N GLY A 148 43.58 9.95 -38.59
CA GLY A 148 42.97 10.88 -37.64
C GLY A 148 41.53 10.53 -37.26
N GLN A 149 40.79 11.51 -36.73
CA GLN A 149 39.43 11.35 -36.19
C GLN A 149 38.35 12.09 -37.01
N THR A 150 38.76 12.83 -38.04
CA THR A 150 37.86 13.52 -38.95
C THR A 150 37.52 12.61 -40.12
N LEU A 151 36.24 12.51 -40.44
CA LEU A 151 35.73 11.63 -41.49
C LEU A 151 36.26 12.11 -42.86
N LEU A 152 37.25 11.40 -43.42
CA LEU A 152 37.80 11.69 -44.74
C LEU A 152 36.82 11.31 -45.86
N GLU A 153 36.99 11.96 -47.02
CA GLU A 153 36.29 11.63 -48.26
C GLU A 153 36.54 10.17 -48.68
N GLU A 154 35.50 9.53 -49.25
CA GLU A 154 35.51 8.11 -49.62
C GLU A 154 36.73 7.74 -50.49
N GLN A 155 37.07 8.59 -51.47
CA GLN A 155 38.19 8.34 -52.38
C GLN A 155 39.54 8.41 -51.67
N ALA A 156 39.75 9.39 -50.79
CA ALA A 156 40.98 9.53 -50.01
C ALA A 156 41.18 8.36 -49.04
N LEU A 157 40.10 7.82 -48.48
CA LEU A 157 40.16 6.63 -47.63
C LEU A 157 40.50 5.37 -48.44
N ILE A 158 39.95 5.22 -49.64
CA ILE A 158 40.26 4.07 -50.51
C ILE A 158 41.74 4.09 -50.90
N ASP A 159 42.26 5.25 -51.31
CA ASP A 159 43.65 5.38 -51.74
C ASP A 159 44.62 5.06 -50.58
N ALA A 160 44.35 5.60 -49.38
CA ALA A 160 45.15 5.31 -48.19
C ALA A 160 45.06 3.84 -47.75
N TRP A 161 43.89 3.21 -47.87
CA TRP A 161 43.72 1.79 -47.55
C TRP A 161 44.50 0.90 -48.51
N VAL A 162 44.46 1.18 -49.82
CA VAL A 162 45.22 0.44 -50.83
C VAL A 162 46.73 0.60 -50.61
N GLU A 163 47.18 1.81 -50.30
CA GLU A 163 48.60 2.10 -50.03
C GLU A 163 49.13 1.34 -48.80
N GLN A 164 48.31 1.27 -47.73
CA GLN A 164 48.75 0.69 -46.46
C GLN A 164 48.52 -0.82 -46.34
N THR A 165 47.46 -1.36 -46.96
CA THR A 165 47.14 -2.80 -46.87
C THR A 165 47.48 -3.59 -48.13
N GLY A 166 47.74 -2.94 -49.27
CA GLY A 166 48.01 -3.59 -50.56
C GLY A 166 46.81 -4.36 -51.14
N ARG A 167 45.61 -4.20 -50.57
CA ARG A 167 44.37 -4.88 -50.98
C ARG A 167 43.69 -4.15 -52.15
N PRO A 168 42.85 -4.85 -52.94
CA PRO A 168 42.20 -4.24 -54.09
C PRO A 168 41.14 -3.22 -53.66
N ALA A 169 41.24 -1.99 -54.19
CA ALA A 169 40.31 -0.87 -53.96
C ALA A 169 38.82 -1.23 -54.10
N THR A 170 38.52 -2.24 -54.93
CA THR A 170 37.16 -2.72 -55.22
C THR A 170 36.44 -3.28 -54.00
N GLU A 171 37.16 -3.86 -53.04
CA GLU A 171 36.56 -4.44 -51.83
C GLU A 171 35.99 -3.36 -50.91
N LEU A 172 36.77 -2.32 -50.62
CA LEU A 172 36.33 -1.20 -49.78
C LEU A 172 35.31 -0.32 -50.51
N LYS A 173 35.49 -0.09 -51.82
CA LYS A 173 34.55 0.69 -52.64
C LYS A 173 33.15 0.09 -52.63
N GLN A 174 33.02 -1.23 -52.74
CA GLN A 174 31.72 -1.90 -52.66
C GLN A 174 31.02 -1.70 -51.31
N LEU A 175 31.78 -1.63 -50.21
CA LEU A 175 31.21 -1.42 -48.87
C LEU A 175 30.70 0.01 -48.68
N LEU A 176 31.46 0.99 -49.18
CA LEU A 176 31.12 2.40 -49.14
C LEU A 176 29.93 2.71 -50.07
N GLU A 177 29.86 2.11 -51.26
CA GLU A 177 28.72 2.24 -52.17
C GLU A 177 27.40 1.73 -51.55
N ILE A 178 27.43 0.61 -50.83
CA ILE A 178 26.25 0.08 -50.14
C ILE A 178 25.78 1.07 -49.06
N GLN A 179 26.71 1.64 -48.30
CA GLN A 179 26.44 2.65 -47.27
C GLN A 179 25.87 3.95 -47.87
N SER A 180 26.44 4.45 -48.96
CA SER A 180 26.01 5.70 -49.59
C SER A 180 24.69 5.59 -50.35
N SER A 181 24.29 4.36 -50.73
CA SER A 181 23.06 4.11 -51.48
C SER A 181 21.77 4.51 -50.75
N LYS A 182 21.79 4.71 -49.42
CA LYS A 182 20.64 5.04 -48.55
C LYS A 182 19.40 4.16 -48.77
N ARG A 183 19.56 3.01 -49.43
CA ARG A 183 18.47 2.09 -49.75
C ARG A 183 18.24 1.15 -48.59
N ARG A 184 16.96 0.87 -48.35
CA ARG A 184 16.56 -0.18 -47.41
C ARG A 184 17.04 -1.53 -47.93
N ILE A 185 17.96 -2.16 -47.23
CA ILE A 185 18.45 -3.51 -47.51
C ILE A 185 17.80 -4.52 -46.57
N ARG A 186 17.75 -5.79 -46.98
CA ARG A 186 17.25 -6.88 -46.15
C ARG A 186 18.21 -7.15 -45.00
N GLU A 187 17.69 -7.64 -43.88
CA GLU A 187 18.48 -7.98 -42.69
C GLU A 187 19.62 -8.96 -43.00
N SER A 188 19.37 -9.97 -43.83
CA SER A 188 20.39 -10.92 -44.29
C SER A 188 21.57 -10.25 -45.00
N ASP A 189 21.30 -9.20 -45.77
CA ASP A 189 22.32 -8.49 -46.54
C ASP A 189 23.05 -7.46 -45.66
N LEU A 190 22.33 -6.86 -44.70
CA LEU A 190 22.92 -6.01 -43.66
C LEU A 190 23.93 -6.80 -42.80
N LEU A 191 23.59 -8.01 -42.37
CA LEU A 191 24.49 -8.89 -41.62
C LEU A 191 25.72 -9.29 -42.45
N LYS A 192 25.56 -9.59 -43.74
CA LYS A 192 26.69 -9.87 -44.64
C LYS A 192 27.58 -8.66 -44.83
N TRP A 193 27.01 -7.46 -44.98
CA TRP A 193 27.74 -6.21 -45.10
C TRP A 193 28.55 -5.92 -43.82
N LEU A 194 27.95 -6.06 -42.64
CA LEU A 194 28.64 -5.90 -41.37
C LEU A 194 29.77 -6.93 -41.19
N GLY A 195 29.52 -8.17 -41.58
CA GLY A 195 30.55 -9.23 -41.54
C GLY A 195 31.74 -8.95 -42.46
N LYS A 196 31.55 -8.24 -43.58
CA LYS A 196 32.66 -7.80 -44.44
C LYS A 196 33.48 -6.69 -43.77
N TRP A 197 32.84 -5.72 -43.11
CA TRP A 197 33.53 -4.69 -42.33
C TRP A 197 34.39 -5.29 -41.21
N GLN A 198 33.84 -6.24 -40.47
CA GLN A 198 34.58 -6.93 -39.40
C GLN A 198 35.84 -7.64 -39.92
N LYS A 199 35.80 -8.24 -41.11
CA LYS A 199 36.97 -8.87 -41.73
C LYS A 199 38.05 -7.86 -42.10
N ILE A 200 37.68 -6.67 -42.57
CA ILE A 200 38.64 -5.61 -42.92
C ILE A 200 39.30 -5.00 -41.68
N ARG A 201 38.61 -5.00 -40.54
CA ARG A 201 39.13 -4.44 -39.28
C ARG A 201 40.03 -5.38 -38.47
N ILE A 202 39.78 -6.69 -38.54
CA ILE A 202 40.44 -7.69 -37.69
C ILE A 202 41.78 -8.18 -38.26
N ASP A 203 41.98 -8.02 -39.57
CA ASP A 203 43.24 -8.33 -40.27
C ASP A 203 44.17 -7.10 -40.34
#